data_AF-Q0W0A8-F1
#
_entry.id   AF-Q0W0A8-F1
#
_cell.length_a   1.000
_cell.length_b   1.000
_cell.length_c   1.000
_cell.angle_alpha   90.00
_cell.angle_beta   90.00
_cell.angle_gamma   90.00
#
_symmetry.space_group_name_H-M   'P 1'
#
loop_
_entity.id
_entity.type
_entity.pdbx_description
1 polymer ?
#
loop_
_entity_poly.entity_id
_entity_poly.type
_entity_poly.pdbx_seq_one_letter_code
_entity_poly.pdbx_strand_id
1 'polypeptide(L)'
;MAIARSTKDKNIIGIYFSWGWKMVSFLSYILGNPNTGNNSLPTAQMELLLCLSRQRVDLSMEQAWTPIAGPLEHNIARFVSDGLLEEASLEEKLDARYKATEIRQMLEDRGIKPKGKKLEMIATLIGSMTLPQAELLVSDVRMYRLTEQGNLKIEEYRATNEKARAEMEAEAIALLLKGDVKKAWARIARYYESQLTCDAKWAKPVPEIIACEAAHLLKMPYDDLPLTAVQKKELGAHLALSVLLGESFEDAGRRMMNYAGGLFDLTQALAFHRPNPCGTAGQPDDAEALAVLYATTRIHEALTACELASLKAARLGKGIKVLPVQGNDCHVCHNGKFTYAWSELEQLPRLPRQIGCNCTYAAWL
;
A
#
# COMPACT_ATOMS: atom_id res chain seq x y z
N MET A 1 13.09 11.16 42.19
CA MET A 1 11.64 10.90 42.09
C MET A 1 11.30 10.83 40.60
N ALA A 2 11.34 9.63 40.04
CA ALA A 2 11.31 9.40 38.60
C ALA A 2 9.85 9.30 38.12
N ILE A 3 9.45 10.22 37.23
CA ILE A 3 8.18 10.10 36.52
C ILE A 3 8.40 9.09 35.40
N ALA A 4 8.02 7.84 35.67
CA ALA A 4 7.89 6.81 34.64
C ALA A 4 6.78 7.23 33.67
N ARG A 5 7.15 7.80 32.53
CA ARG A 5 6.22 7.97 31.40
C ARG A 5 6.02 6.61 30.75
N SER A 6 4.81 6.10 30.93
CA SER A 6 4.24 4.93 30.26
C SER A 6 4.52 4.98 28.75
N THR A 7 5.31 4.03 28.27
CA THR A 7 5.56 3.75 26.84
C THR A 7 4.39 3.00 26.20
N LYS A 8 3.17 3.54 26.37
CA LYS A 8 1.99 3.17 25.58
C LYS A 8 1.71 4.26 24.55
N ASP A 9 2.64 4.43 23.63
CA ASP A 9 2.41 5.07 22.33
C ASP A 9 3.36 4.42 21.33
N LYS A 10 3.16 3.12 21.12
CA LYS A 10 3.62 2.44 19.89
C LYS A 10 2.54 2.64 18.84
N ASN A 11 2.45 3.85 18.31
CA ASN A 11 1.73 4.18 17.08
C ASN A 11 2.62 5.08 16.22
N ILE A 12 3.83 4.60 15.94
CA ILE A 12 4.57 5.03 14.75
C ILE A 12 4.16 4.05 13.64
N ILE A 13 3.06 4.42 12.99
CA ILE A 13 2.77 4.28 11.55
C ILE A 13 3.51 3.11 10.88
N GLY A 14 3.08 1.90 11.19
CA GLY A 14 3.00 0.85 10.18
C GLY A 14 1.62 0.99 9.54
N ILE A 15 1.53 1.66 8.39
CA ILE A 15 0.32 1.60 7.55
C ILE A 15 0.33 0.21 6.92
N TYR A 16 -0.08 -0.79 7.69
CA TYR A 16 -0.56 -2.03 7.12
C TYR A 16 -1.85 -1.67 6.37
N PHE A 17 -1.80 -1.75 5.04
CA PHE A 17 -2.98 -1.78 4.17
C PHE A 17 -3.80 -3.06 4.45
N SER A 18 -4.41 -3.10 5.62
CA SER A 18 -5.68 -3.76 5.79
C SER A 18 -6.71 -2.86 5.12
N TRP A 19 -7.48 -3.41 4.18
CA TRP A 19 -8.65 -2.76 3.60
C TRP A 19 -9.76 -2.62 4.67
N GLY A 20 -9.45 -2.01 5.80
CA GLY A 20 -10.40 -1.58 6.80
C GLY A 20 -10.95 -0.23 6.37
N TRP A 21 -12.12 -0.24 5.75
CA TRP A 21 -12.89 0.95 5.40
C TRP A 21 -13.16 1.76 6.68
N LYS A 22 -12.30 2.71 7.02
CA LYS A 22 -12.62 3.76 7.99
C LYS A 22 -13.41 4.83 7.26
N MET A 23 -14.66 5.03 7.68
CA MET A 23 -15.55 6.08 7.20
C MET A 23 -14.82 7.43 7.11
N VAL A 24 -14.49 7.86 5.89
CA VAL A 24 -14.06 9.23 5.59
C VAL A 24 -15.31 10.07 5.32
N SER A 25 -15.27 11.30 5.81
CA SER A 25 -16.33 12.31 5.86
C SER A 25 -17.31 12.32 4.68
N PHE A 26 -18.54 11.89 4.97
CA PHE A 26 -19.77 11.95 4.15
C PHE A 26 -20.09 13.34 3.58
N LEU A 27 -19.51 14.42 4.11
CA LEU A 27 -19.83 15.80 3.74
C LEU A 27 -19.17 16.29 2.44
N SER A 28 -18.04 15.71 2.00
CA SER A 28 -17.45 16.06 0.69
C SER A 28 -18.18 15.41 -0.48
N TYR A 29 -18.89 14.30 -0.22
CA TYR A 29 -19.66 13.56 -1.21
C TYR A 29 -21.02 14.21 -1.55
N ILE A 30 -21.66 14.89 -0.58
CA ILE A 30 -22.96 15.59 -0.79
C ILE A 30 -22.84 16.85 -1.69
N LEU A 31 -21.65 17.43 -1.82
CA LEU A 31 -21.46 18.72 -2.51
C LEU A 31 -20.83 18.60 -3.92
N GLY A 32 -20.64 17.37 -4.45
CA GLY A 32 -19.90 17.11 -5.68
C GLY A 32 -20.74 16.69 -6.90
N ASN A 33 -21.41 17.67 -7.52
CA ASN A 33 -21.73 17.80 -8.96
C ASN A 33 -22.56 16.70 -9.70
N PRO A 34 -23.90 16.83 -9.79
CA PRO A 34 -24.79 15.87 -10.47
C PRO A 34 -24.87 15.96 -12.01
N ASN A 35 -23.93 16.63 -12.71
CA ASN A 35 -24.10 16.92 -14.14
C ASN A 35 -22.89 16.54 -15.01
N THR A 36 -22.84 15.29 -15.47
CA THR A 36 -22.15 14.93 -16.72
C THR A 36 -23.01 13.96 -17.52
N GLY A 37 -23.71 14.48 -18.53
CA GLY A 37 -24.58 13.73 -19.45
C GLY A 37 -23.82 12.87 -20.47
N ASN A 38 -22.90 12.03 -20.01
CA ASN A 38 -22.25 11.00 -20.82
C ASN A 38 -22.66 9.62 -20.30
N ASN A 39 -22.94 8.69 -21.21
CA ASN A 39 -23.33 7.29 -20.93
C ASN A 39 -22.24 6.45 -20.19
N SER A 40 -21.18 7.07 -19.66
CA SER A 40 -20.19 6.41 -18.81
C SER A 40 -20.76 6.28 -17.39
N LEU A 41 -20.74 5.06 -16.84
CA LEU A 41 -21.00 4.85 -15.42
C LEU A 41 -20.06 5.75 -14.59
N PRO A 42 -20.58 6.52 -13.62
CA PRO A 42 -19.73 7.28 -12.70
C PRO A 42 -18.74 6.35 -11.99
N THR A 43 -17.58 6.88 -11.61
CA THR A 43 -16.51 6.14 -10.92
C THR A 43 -17.03 5.29 -9.75
N ALA A 44 -17.99 5.82 -8.98
CA ALA A 44 -18.64 5.12 -7.88
C ALA A 44 -19.32 3.81 -8.29
N GLN A 45 -19.98 3.80 -9.45
CA GLN A 45 -20.69 2.65 -9.97
C GLN A 45 -19.72 1.59 -10.50
N MET A 46 -18.60 1.99 -11.11
CA MET A 46 -17.56 1.04 -11.52
C MET A 46 -16.87 0.36 -10.34
N GLU A 47 -16.58 1.12 -9.28
CA GLU A 47 -16.01 0.56 -8.04
C GLU A 47 -17.01 -0.35 -7.31
N LEU A 48 -18.31 0.00 -7.30
CA LEU A 48 -19.35 -0.87 -6.80
C LEU A 48 -19.44 -2.17 -7.62
N LEU A 49 -19.39 -2.09 -8.94
CA LEU A 49 -19.41 -3.25 -9.84
C LEU A 49 -18.22 -4.20 -9.55
N LEU A 50 -17.01 -3.65 -9.37
CA LEU A 50 -15.83 -4.38 -8.92
C LEU A 50 -16.05 -5.08 -7.57
N CYS A 51 -16.65 -4.38 -6.61
CA CYS A 51 -16.93 -4.91 -5.28
C CYS A 51 -17.93 -6.08 -5.32
N LEU A 52 -19.04 -5.91 -6.05
CA LEU A 52 -20.09 -6.91 -6.22
C LEU A 52 -19.58 -8.22 -6.84
N SER A 53 -18.56 -8.14 -7.70
CA SER A 53 -17.95 -9.32 -8.32
C SER A 53 -17.07 -10.17 -7.39
N ARG A 54 -16.73 -9.66 -6.21
CA ARG A 54 -15.76 -10.27 -5.28
C ARG A 54 -16.35 -10.66 -3.93
N GLN A 55 -17.49 -10.10 -3.58
CA GLN A 55 -18.03 -10.16 -2.23
C GLN A 55 -19.51 -10.52 -2.25
N ARG A 56 -19.94 -11.21 -1.19
CA ARG A 56 -21.37 -11.44 -0.93
C ARG A 56 -22.07 -10.10 -0.65
N VAL A 57 -23.30 -9.99 -1.12
CA VAL A 57 -24.17 -8.85 -0.80
C VAL A 57 -24.82 -9.10 0.54
N ASP A 58 -24.45 -8.28 1.52
CA ASP A 58 -25.05 -8.27 2.86
C ASP A 58 -25.41 -6.83 3.29
N LEU A 59 -26.04 -6.71 4.46
CA LEU A 59 -26.46 -5.42 5.00
C LEU A 59 -25.28 -4.45 5.22
N SER A 60 -24.09 -4.98 5.50
CA SER A 60 -22.89 -4.15 5.67
C SER A 60 -22.48 -3.51 4.35
N MET A 61 -22.53 -4.26 3.25
CA MET A 61 -22.28 -3.72 1.91
C MET A 61 -23.31 -2.65 1.55
N GLU A 62 -24.59 -2.91 1.80
CA GLU A 62 -25.66 -1.94 1.53
C GLU A 62 -25.47 -0.62 2.29
N GLN A 63 -25.17 -0.70 3.59
CA GLN A 63 -24.92 0.48 4.43
C GLN A 63 -23.67 1.25 3.98
N ALA A 64 -22.61 0.56 3.56
CA ALA A 64 -21.37 1.18 3.11
C ALA A 64 -21.51 1.89 1.76
N TRP A 65 -22.24 1.30 0.81
CA TRP A 65 -22.30 1.78 -0.57
C TRP A 65 -23.48 2.68 -0.87
N THR A 66 -24.60 2.57 -0.14
CA THR A 66 -25.77 3.43 -0.37
C THR A 66 -25.43 4.93 -0.30
N PRO A 67 -24.62 5.40 0.67
CA PRO A 67 -24.14 6.78 0.70
C PRO A 67 -23.29 7.22 -0.50
N ILE A 68 -22.66 6.28 -1.24
CA ILE A 68 -21.60 6.53 -2.24
C ILE A 68 -22.04 6.24 -3.68
N ALA A 69 -23.00 5.36 -3.88
CA ALA A 69 -23.48 4.97 -5.21
C ALA A 69 -25.01 5.02 -5.32
N GLY A 70 -25.71 5.42 -4.26
CA GLY A 70 -27.16 5.31 -4.15
C GLY A 70 -27.63 3.90 -3.80
N PRO A 71 -28.95 3.64 -3.81
CA PRO A 71 -29.53 2.37 -3.35
C PRO A 71 -28.90 1.15 -4.02
N LEU A 72 -28.44 0.19 -3.22
CA LEU A 72 -27.69 -0.96 -3.72
C LEU A 72 -28.51 -1.81 -4.70
N GLU A 73 -29.76 -2.12 -4.34
CA GLU A 73 -30.66 -2.92 -5.17
C GLU A 73 -30.91 -2.30 -6.54
N HIS A 74 -31.01 -0.97 -6.61
CA HIS A 74 -31.19 -0.26 -7.87
C HIS A 74 -29.96 -0.41 -8.78
N ASN A 75 -28.75 -0.28 -8.21
CA ASN A 75 -27.51 -0.45 -8.96
C ASN A 75 -27.32 -1.90 -9.43
N ILE A 76 -27.63 -2.88 -8.59
CA ILE A 76 -27.58 -4.31 -8.96
C ILE A 76 -28.55 -4.58 -10.11
N ALA A 77 -29.82 -4.18 -9.98
CA ALA A 77 -30.82 -4.38 -11.00
C ALA A 77 -30.41 -3.75 -12.35
N ARG A 78 -29.80 -2.56 -12.30
CA ARG A 78 -29.24 -1.89 -13.47
C ARG A 78 -28.06 -2.65 -14.07
N PHE A 79 -27.10 -3.11 -13.28
CA PHE A 79 -25.96 -3.86 -13.80
C PHE A 79 -26.38 -5.20 -14.42
N VAL A 80 -27.41 -5.84 -13.88
CA VAL A 80 -28.00 -7.04 -14.47
C VAL A 80 -28.73 -6.70 -15.77
N SER A 81 -29.52 -5.63 -15.81
CA SER A 81 -30.20 -5.20 -17.05
C SER A 81 -29.23 -4.77 -18.15
N ASP A 82 -28.11 -4.15 -17.77
CA ASP A 82 -27.05 -3.71 -18.68
C ASP A 82 -26.14 -4.88 -19.13
N GLY A 83 -26.40 -6.09 -18.63
CA GLY A 83 -25.63 -7.29 -18.96
C GLY A 83 -24.22 -7.30 -18.41
N LEU A 84 -23.93 -6.54 -17.35
CA LEU A 84 -22.61 -6.44 -16.70
C LEU A 84 -22.44 -7.42 -15.54
N LEU A 85 -23.54 -7.73 -14.85
CA LEU A 85 -23.60 -8.73 -13.79
C LEU A 85 -24.61 -9.81 -14.13
N GLU A 86 -24.34 -10.99 -13.60
CA GLU A 86 -25.31 -12.07 -13.49
C GLU A 86 -25.21 -12.68 -12.10
N GLU A 87 -26.26 -13.37 -11.69
CA GLU A 87 -26.25 -14.08 -10.42
C GLU A 87 -25.19 -15.19 -10.45
N ALA A 88 -24.44 -15.31 -9.35
CA ALA A 88 -23.42 -16.35 -9.25
C ALA A 88 -24.06 -17.75 -9.32
N SER A 89 -23.32 -18.70 -9.91
CA SER A 89 -23.74 -20.09 -10.02
C SER A 89 -23.96 -20.73 -8.64
N LEU A 90 -24.69 -21.84 -8.64
CA LEU A 90 -24.97 -22.60 -7.42
C LEU A 90 -23.68 -23.10 -6.76
N GLU A 91 -22.72 -23.53 -7.58
CA GLU A 91 -21.39 -23.97 -7.20
C GLU A 91 -20.63 -22.86 -6.47
N GLU A 92 -20.60 -21.64 -7.04
CA GLU A 92 -19.93 -20.49 -6.46
C GLU A 92 -20.58 -20.06 -5.13
N LYS A 93 -21.93 -20.07 -5.07
CA LYS A 93 -22.65 -19.76 -3.83
C LYS A 93 -22.35 -20.77 -2.72
N LEU A 94 -22.32 -22.06 -3.04
CA LEU A 94 -21.97 -23.13 -2.09
C LEU A 94 -20.50 -23.01 -1.64
N ASP A 95 -19.60 -22.67 -2.56
CA ASP A 95 -18.19 -22.46 -2.24
C ASP A 95 -18.01 -21.27 -1.29
N ALA A 96 -18.69 -20.15 -1.53
CA ALA A 96 -18.63 -18.99 -0.65
C ALA A 96 -19.24 -19.23 0.73
N ARG A 97 -20.34 -20.00 0.80
CA ARG A 97 -21.10 -20.23 2.04
C ARG A 97 -20.41 -21.20 2.99
N TYR A 98 -19.92 -22.32 2.46
CA TYR A 98 -19.52 -23.46 3.28
C TYR A 98 -18.02 -23.70 3.22
N LYS A 99 -17.45 -24.09 4.36
CA LYS A 99 -16.08 -24.60 4.44
C LYS A 99 -16.02 -26.02 3.88
N ALA A 100 -14.83 -26.43 3.44
CA ALA A 100 -14.62 -27.78 2.91
C ALA A 100 -15.03 -28.89 3.90
N THR A 101 -14.91 -28.66 5.21
CA THR A 101 -15.32 -29.60 6.27
C THR A 101 -16.84 -29.75 6.37
N GLU A 102 -17.59 -28.65 6.16
CA GLU A 102 -19.06 -28.67 6.21
C GLU A 102 -19.63 -29.39 4.99
N ILE A 103 -19.05 -29.17 3.81
CA ILE A 103 -19.41 -29.91 2.59
C ILE A 103 -19.16 -31.42 2.75
N ARG A 104 -18.05 -31.81 3.39
CA ARG A 104 -17.77 -33.23 3.69
C ARG A 104 -18.85 -33.83 4.58
N GLN A 105 -19.21 -33.13 5.66
CA GLN A 105 -20.26 -33.59 6.56
C GLN A 105 -21.59 -33.77 5.82
N MET A 106 -21.98 -32.81 4.97
CA MET A 106 -23.21 -32.91 4.18
C MET A 106 -23.24 -34.11 3.21
N LEU A 107 -22.08 -34.48 2.64
CA LEU A 107 -21.97 -35.68 1.81
C LEU A 107 -22.08 -36.95 2.65
N GLU A 108 -21.41 -37.00 3.80
CA GLU A 108 -21.43 -38.14 4.73
C GLU A 108 -22.84 -38.38 5.30
N ASP A 109 -23.56 -37.31 5.66
CA ASP A 109 -24.95 -37.36 6.13
C ASP A 109 -25.91 -37.97 5.08
N ARG A 110 -25.52 -37.92 3.81
CA ARG A 110 -26.23 -38.52 2.67
C ARG A 110 -25.70 -39.90 2.28
N GLY A 111 -24.77 -40.46 3.04
CA GLY A 111 -24.14 -41.76 2.77
C GLY A 111 -23.14 -41.72 1.59
N ILE A 112 -22.68 -40.55 1.18
CA ILE A 112 -21.73 -40.38 0.08
C ILE A 112 -20.35 -40.19 0.66
N LYS A 113 -19.41 -41.07 0.29
CA LYS A 113 -18.03 -40.95 0.74
C LYS A 113 -17.38 -39.69 0.12
N PRO A 114 -16.93 -38.71 0.93
CA PRO A 114 -16.30 -37.51 0.39
C PRO A 114 -14.94 -37.85 -0.23
N LYS A 115 -14.70 -37.37 -1.45
CA LYS A 115 -13.43 -37.55 -2.16
C LYS A 115 -13.11 -36.30 -2.96
N GLY A 116 -11.83 -35.93 -3.01
CA GLY A 116 -11.34 -34.88 -3.88
C GLY A 116 -11.23 -33.49 -3.26
N LYS A 117 -11.07 -32.48 -4.11
CA LYS A 117 -11.01 -31.06 -3.73
C LYS A 117 -12.40 -30.52 -3.41
N LYS A 118 -12.47 -29.35 -2.75
CA LYS A 118 -13.75 -28.73 -2.34
C LYS A 118 -14.76 -28.59 -3.49
N LEU A 119 -14.32 -28.10 -4.65
CA LEU A 119 -15.18 -27.93 -5.82
C LEU A 119 -15.73 -29.27 -6.36
N GLU A 120 -14.93 -30.34 -6.34
CA GLU A 120 -15.37 -31.68 -6.74
C GLU A 120 -16.41 -32.24 -5.77
N MET A 121 -16.23 -31.98 -4.47
CA MET A 121 -17.20 -32.34 -3.43
C MET A 121 -18.51 -31.54 -3.59
N ILE A 122 -18.44 -30.26 -3.93
CA ILE A 122 -19.63 -29.43 -4.23
C ILE A 122 -20.37 -29.98 -5.45
N ALA A 123 -19.66 -30.29 -6.54
CA ALA A 123 -20.28 -30.88 -7.73
C ALA A 123 -20.96 -32.24 -7.41
N THR A 124 -20.31 -33.07 -6.60
CA THR A 124 -20.88 -34.34 -6.11
C THR A 124 -22.12 -34.11 -5.25
N LEU A 125 -22.07 -33.10 -4.38
CA LEU A 125 -23.18 -32.74 -3.50
C LEU A 125 -24.39 -32.29 -4.32
N ILE A 126 -24.20 -31.38 -5.28
CA ILE A 126 -25.26 -30.93 -6.19
C ILE A 126 -25.86 -32.12 -6.97
N GLY A 127 -25.01 -32.99 -7.53
CA GLY A 127 -25.47 -34.17 -8.28
C GLY A 127 -26.23 -35.20 -7.45
N SER A 128 -26.11 -35.16 -6.12
CA SER A 128 -26.82 -36.06 -5.21
C SER A 128 -28.23 -35.58 -4.81
N MET A 129 -28.65 -34.40 -5.28
CA MET A 129 -29.90 -33.78 -4.86
C MET A 129 -30.65 -33.11 -6.00
N THR A 130 -31.92 -32.78 -5.78
CA THR A 130 -32.68 -32.03 -6.77
C THR A 130 -32.26 -30.55 -6.76
N LEU A 131 -32.38 -29.86 -7.89
CA LEU A 131 -32.02 -28.45 -7.99
C LEU A 131 -32.70 -27.57 -6.90
N PRO A 132 -34.01 -27.70 -6.61
CA PRO A 132 -34.63 -26.91 -5.53
C PRO A 132 -34.06 -27.18 -4.13
N GLN A 133 -33.59 -28.40 -3.87
CA GLN A 133 -32.95 -28.73 -2.59
C GLN A 133 -31.59 -28.03 -2.46
N ALA A 134 -30.82 -28.00 -3.55
CA ALA A 134 -29.52 -27.34 -3.57
C ALA A 134 -29.67 -25.82 -3.48
N GLU A 135 -30.63 -25.23 -4.21
CA GLU A 135 -30.95 -23.80 -4.13
C GLU A 135 -31.35 -23.38 -2.71
N LEU A 136 -32.12 -24.21 -2.00
CA LEU A 136 -32.52 -23.94 -0.63
C LEU A 136 -31.32 -23.78 0.32
N LEU A 137 -30.24 -24.54 0.10
CA LEU A 137 -29.02 -24.47 0.93
C LEU A 137 -28.34 -23.10 0.86
N VAL A 138 -28.51 -22.37 -0.25
CA VAL A 138 -27.86 -21.07 -0.50
C VAL A 138 -28.87 -19.93 -0.72
N SER A 139 -30.12 -20.12 -0.30
CA SER A 139 -31.22 -19.17 -0.54
C SER A 139 -30.99 -17.78 0.07
N ASP A 140 -30.21 -17.68 1.14
CA ASP A 140 -29.78 -16.46 1.82
C ASP A 140 -28.42 -15.93 1.33
N VAL A 141 -27.79 -16.57 0.34
CA VAL A 141 -26.52 -16.12 -0.25
C VAL A 141 -26.79 -15.35 -1.53
N ARG A 142 -26.62 -14.02 -1.44
CA ARG A 142 -26.69 -13.12 -2.59
C ARG A 142 -25.28 -12.84 -3.08
N MET A 143 -24.94 -13.32 -4.26
CA MET A 143 -23.63 -13.13 -4.86
C MET A 143 -23.77 -13.00 -6.37
N TYR A 144 -22.92 -12.16 -6.96
CA TYR A 144 -22.93 -11.88 -8.39
C TYR A 144 -21.55 -12.13 -8.97
N ARG A 145 -21.51 -12.39 -10.27
CA ARG A 145 -20.27 -12.47 -11.04
C ARG A 145 -20.37 -11.57 -12.26
N LEU A 146 -19.21 -11.18 -12.77
CA LEU A 146 -19.13 -10.39 -13.99
C LEU A 146 -19.43 -11.29 -15.18
N THR A 147 -20.26 -10.78 -16.08
CA THR A 147 -20.37 -11.33 -17.44
C THR A 147 -19.09 -11.02 -18.23
N GLU A 148 -18.97 -11.53 -19.46
CA GLU A 148 -17.88 -11.15 -20.36
C GLU A 148 -17.86 -9.63 -20.62
N GLN A 149 -19.03 -9.03 -20.85
CA GLN A 149 -19.18 -7.58 -21.03
C GLN A 149 -18.80 -6.80 -19.77
N GLY A 150 -19.19 -7.29 -18.59
CA GLY A 150 -18.80 -6.70 -17.29
C GLY A 150 -17.28 -6.72 -17.08
N ASN A 151 -16.62 -7.83 -17.43
CA ASN A 151 -15.17 -7.95 -17.37
C ASN A 151 -14.49 -6.95 -18.33
N LEU A 152 -14.94 -6.87 -19.58
CA LEU A 152 -14.40 -5.90 -20.55
C LEU A 152 -14.51 -4.46 -20.01
N LYS A 153 -15.68 -4.10 -19.43
CA LYS A 153 -15.90 -2.77 -18.86
C LYS A 153 -14.98 -2.46 -17.69
N ILE A 154 -14.71 -3.45 -16.84
CA ILE A 154 -13.78 -3.30 -15.72
C ILE A 154 -12.34 -3.15 -16.21
N GLU A 155 -11.92 -3.90 -17.22
CA GLU A 155 -10.58 -3.79 -17.78
C GLU A 155 -10.37 -2.42 -18.47
N GLU A 156 -11.36 -1.91 -19.21
CA GLU A 156 -11.35 -0.53 -19.73
C GLU A 156 -11.20 0.51 -18.62
N TYR A 157 -11.93 0.33 -17.53
CA TYR A 157 -11.86 1.22 -16.37
C TYR A 157 -10.49 1.17 -15.69
N ARG A 158 -9.94 -0.03 -15.46
CA ARG A 158 -8.59 -0.22 -14.90
C ARG A 158 -7.52 0.40 -15.78
N ALA A 159 -7.57 0.17 -17.09
CA ALA A 159 -6.63 0.76 -18.04
C ALA A 159 -6.70 2.30 -18.03
N THR A 160 -7.90 2.86 -17.92
CA THR A 160 -8.10 4.31 -17.81
C THR A 160 -7.49 4.87 -16.51
N ASN A 161 -7.74 4.20 -15.38
CA ASN A 161 -7.16 4.60 -14.09
C ASN A 161 -5.63 4.45 -14.06
N GLU A 162 -5.11 3.35 -14.62
CA GLU A 162 -3.67 3.10 -14.73
C GLU A 162 -2.99 4.18 -15.57
N LYS A 163 -3.59 4.52 -16.72
CA LYS A 163 -3.10 5.62 -17.57
C LYS A 163 -3.12 6.96 -16.83
N ALA A 164 -4.22 7.30 -16.16
CA ALA A 164 -4.34 8.54 -15.40
C ALA A 164 -3.31 8.62 -14.24
N ARG A 165 -3.05 7.48 -13.58
CA ARG A 165 -2.00 7.38 -12.56
C ARG A 165 -0.62 7.57 -13.17
N ALA A 166 -0.31 6.90 -14.28
CA ALA A 166 0.97 7.01 -14.96
C ALA A 166 1.25 8.46 -15.42
N GLU A 167 0.24 9.16 -15.96
CA GLU A 167 0.33 10.57 -16.32
C GLU A 167 0.63 11.45 -15.09
N MET A 168 -0.07 11.23 -13.98
CA MET A 168 0.18 11.93 -12.72
C MET A 168 1.61 11.70 -12.21
N GLU A 169 2.07 10.45 -12.19
CA GLU A 169 3.40 10.10 -11.71
C GLU A 169 4.49 10.71 -12.59
N ALA A 170 4.32 10.70 -13.92
CA ALA A 170 5.24 11.34 -14.86
C ALA A 170 5.34 12.86 -14.63
N GLU A 171 4.20 13.54 -14.45
CA GLU A 171 4.17 14.96 -14.11
C GLU A 171 4.82 15.26 -12.75
N ALA A 172 4.56 14.42 -11.74
CA ALA A 172 5.16 14.55 -10.42
C ALA A 172 6.68 14.37 -10.47
N ILE A 173 7.18 13.37 -11.21
CA ILE A 173 8.62 13.15 -11.44
C ILE A 173 9.23 14.37 -12.13
N ALA A 174 8.59 14.92 -13.17
CA ALA A 174 9.08 16.11 -13.86
C ALA A 174 9.21 17.33 -12.92
N LEU A 175 8.32 17.46 -11.93
CA LEU A 175 8.40 18.48 -10.88
C LEU A 175 9.51 18.19 -9.86
N LEU A 176 9.66 16.92 -9.45
CA LEU A 176 10.72 16.47 -8.54
C LEU A 176 12.11 16.66 -9.14
N LEU A 177 12.28 16.40 -10.44
CA LEU A 177 13.52 16.68 -11.17
C LEU A 177 13.88 18.18 -11.20
N LYS A 178 12.91 19.07 -11.00
CA LYS A 178 13.13 20.52 -10.83
C LYS A 178 13.38 20.92 -9.36
N GLY A 179 13.26 19.98 -8.42
CA GLY A 179 13.34 20.24 -6.98
C GLY A 179 12.03 20.76 -6.36
N ASP A 180 10.93 20.80 -7.12
CA ASP A 180 9.66 21.40 -6.71
C ASP A 180 8.77 20.41 -5.93
N VAL A 181 9.21 19.96 -4.76
CA VAL A 181 8.51 18.95 -3.92
C VAL A 181 7.05 19.33 -3.61
N LYS A 182 6.79 20.60 -3.26
CA LYS A 182 5.44 21.07 -2.94
C LYS A 182 4.48 20.99 -4.13
N LYS A 183 4.97 21.30 -5.34
CA LYS A 183 4.15 21.21 -6.56
C LYS A 183 3.90 19.75 -6.95
N ALA A 184 4.90 18.87 -6.77
CA ALA A 184 4.71 17.44 -6.96
C ALA A 184 3.63 16.88 -6.03
N TRP A 185 3.67 17.23 -4.74
CA TRP A 185 2.60 16.88 -3.80
C TRP A 185 1.23 17.41 -4.25
N ALA A 186 1.13 18.68 -4.64
CA ALA A 186 -0.13 19.27 -5.10
C ALA A 186 -0.67 18.59 -6.38
N ARG A 187 0.19 18.03 -7.23
CA ARG A 187 -0.22 17.24 -8.40
C ARG A 187 -0.76 15.86 -8.00
N ILE A 188 -0.11 15.20 -7.05
CA ILE A 188 -0.55 13.92 -6.46
C ILE A 188 -1.89 14.11 -5.74
N ALA A 189 -1.99 15.13 -4.89
CA ALA A 189 -3.20 15.48 -4.14
C ALA A 189 -4.39 15.69 -5.09
N ARG A 190 -4.24 16.52 -6.13
CA ARG A 190 -5.32 16.74 -7.13
C ARG A 190 -5.79 15.46 -7.81
N TYR A 191 -4.87 14.52 -8.08
CA TYR A 191 -5.25 13.22 -8.62
C TYR A 191 -6.11 12.45 -7.61
N TYR A 192 -5.66 12.29 -6.36
CA TYR A 192 -6.42 11.54 -5.36
C TYR A 192 -7.71 12.24 -4.92
N GLU A 193 -7.78 13.57 -4.97
CA GLU A 193 -9.01 14.34 -4.77
C GLU A 193 -10.06 14.06 -5.85
N SER A 194 -9.63 13.74 -7.07
CA SER A 194 -10.54 13.34 -8.16
C SER A 194 -10.98 11.88 -8.08
N GLN A 195 -10.36 11.07 -7.21
CA GLN A 195 -10.72 9.68 -7.00
C GLN A 195 -11.82 9.56 -5.94
N LEU A 196 -12.64 8.51 -6.04
CA LEU A 196 -13.79 8.27 -5.14
C LEU A 196 -13.37 8.14 -3.66
N THR A 197 -12.19 7.57 -3.41
CA THR A 197 -11.64 7.31 -2.08
C THR A 197 -10.59 8.35 -1.71
N CYS A 198 -10.99 9.63 -1.66
CA CYS A 198 -10.08 10.67 -1.22
C CYS A 198 -9.85 10.54 0.30
N ASP A 199 -8.67 10.05 0.68
CA ASP A 199 -8.18 10.17 2.06
C ASP A 199 -8.05 11.66 2.41
N ALA A 200 -8.64 12.06 3.56
CA ALA A 200 -8.62 13.44 4.05
C ALA A 200 -7.20 14.03 4.19
N LYS A 201 -6.15 13.21 4.18
CA LYS A 201 -4.76 13.68 4.14
C LYS A 201 -4.42 14.46 2.85
N TRP A 202 -5.06 14.16 1.72
CA TRP A 202 -4.72 14.78 0.43
C TRP A 202 -5.21 16.22 0.31
N ALA A 203 -6.29 16.57 1.02
CA ALA A 203 -6.80 17.94 1.12
C ALA A 203 -5.91 18.86 1.97
N LYS A 204 -4.87 18.33 2.63
CA LYS A 204 -3.96 19.07 3.51
C LYS A 204 -2.65 19.41 2.78
N PRO A 205 -1.97 20.49 3.19
CA PRO A 205 -0.61 20.73 2.73
C PRO A 205 0.29 19.54 3.08
N VAL A 206 1.33 19.33 2.27
CA VAL A 206 2.32 18.26 2.52
C VAL A 206 2.87 18.38 3.95
N PRO A 207 2.88 17.29 4.74
CA PRO A 207 3.54 17.29 6.04
C PRO A 207 5.01 17.68 5.88
N GLU A 208 5.50 18.56 6.76
CA GLU A 208 6.86 19.11 6.65
C GLU A 208 7.94 18.02 6.65
N ILE A 209 7.75 16.98 7.47
CA ILE A 209 8.68 15.84 7.55
C ILE A 209 8.78 15.10 6.21
N ILE A 210 7.64 14.80 5.57
CA ILE A 210 7.57 14.13 4.26
C ILE A 210 8.21 15.01 3.18
N ALA A 211 7.95 16.32 3.21
CA ALA A 211 8.59 17.25 2.26
C ALA A 211 10.11 17.32 2.45
N CYS A 212 10.58 17.28 3.71
CA CYS A 212 11.99 17.24 4.04
C CYS A 212 12.65 15.94 3.53
N GLU A 213 12.02 14.79 3.80
CA GLU A 213 12.50 13.47 3.36
C GLU A 213 12.67 13.41 1.84
N ALA A 214 11.62 13.78 1.10
CA ALA A 214 11.65 13.85 -0.36
C ALA A 214 12.74 14.79 -0.86
N ALA A 215 12.89 15.98 -0.25
CA ALA A 215 13.94 16.93 -0.61
C ALA A 215 15.35 16.41 -0.31
N HIS A 216 15.51 15.56 0.71
CA HIS A 216 16.79 14.94 1.04
C HIS A 216 17.17 13.87 0.01
N LEU A 217 16.23 13.01 -0.38
CA LEU A 217 16.43 12.00 -1.43
C LEU A 217 16.88 12.63 -2.75
N LEU A 218 16.25 13.74 -3.16
CA LEU A 218 16.63 14.47 -4.38
C LEU A 218 18.07 15.02 -4.39
N LYS A 219 18.67 15.24 -3.21
CA LYS A 219 20.02 15.80 -3.06
C LYS A 219 21.07 14.73 -2.79
N MET A 220 20.65 13.47 -2.63
CA MET A 220 21.54 12.38 -2.32
C MET A 220 22.42 12.02 -3.54
N PRO A 221 23.71 11.70 -3.36
CA PRO A 221 24.62 11.55 -4.50
C PRO A 221 24.51 10.21 -5.23
N TYR A 222 24.02 9.14 -4.58
CA TYR A 222 23.89 7.78 -5.16
C TYR A 222 25.18 7.26 -5.84
N ASP A 223 26.36 7.66 -5.34
CA ASP A 223 27.67 7.33 -5.94
C ASP A 223 28.06 5.86 -5.84
N ASP A 224 27.40 5.13 -4.96
CA ASP A 224 27.47 3.69 -4.79
C ASP A 224 26.84 2.88 -5.93
N LEU A 225 26.09 3.54 -6.82
CA LEU A 225 25.52 2.90 -8.00
C LEU A 225 26.28 3.31 -9.27
N PRO A 226 26.46 2.40 -10.23
CA PRO A 226 27.15 2.67 -11.50
C PRO A 226 26.24 3.44 -12.48
N LEU A 227 25.69 4.56 -12.02
CA LEU A 227 24.73 5.39 -12.75
C LEU A 227 25.38 6.70 -13.20
N THR A 228 24.93 7.22 -14.34
CA THR A 228 25.27 8.59 -14.76
C THR A 228 24.64 9.63 -13.84
N ALA A 229 25.13 10.88 -13.87
CA ALA A 229 24.57 11.96 -13.03
C ALA A 229 23.07 12.20 -13.29
N VAL A 230 22.62 12.08 -14.54
CA VAL A 230 21.20 12.19 -14.91
C VAL A 230 20.39 11.06 -14.28
N GLN A 231 20.87 9.83 -14.42
CA GLN A 231 20.18 8.65 -13.89
C GLN A 231 20.12 8.63 -12.36
N LYS A 232 21.16 9.14 -11.67
CA LYS A 232 21.17 9.30 -10.20
C LYS A 232 20.09 10.27 -9.74
N LYS A 233 19.93 11.39 -10.47
CA LYS A 233 18.90 12.39 -10.19
C LYS A 233 17.49 11.83 -10.39
N GLU A 234 17.28 11.07 -11.46
CA GLU A 234 16.02 10.37 -11.73
C GLU A 234 15.71 9.31 -10.67
N LEU A 235 16.70 8.50 -10.26
CA LEU A 235 16.54 7.54 -9.16
C LEU A 235 16.09 8.25 -7.86
N GLY A 236 16.74 9.36 -7.50
CA GLY A 236 16.34 10.17 -6.35
C GLY A 236 14.90 10.71 -6.46
N ALA A 237 14.47 11.09 -7.67
CA ALA A 237 13.10 11.51 -7.92
C ALA A 237 12.08 10.36 -7.79
N HIS A 238 12.42 9.14 -8.24
CA HIS A 238 11.58 7.96 -8.07
C HIS A 238 11.40 7.60 -6.59
N LEU A 239 12.48 7.59 -5.80
CA LEU A 239 12.39 7.34 -4.35
C LEU A 239 11.63 8.45 -3.62
N ALA A 240 11.85 9.72 -3.99
CA ALA A 240 11.10 10.84 -3.44
C ALA A 240 9.59 10.73 -3.77
N LEU A 241 9.24 10.27 -4.98
CA LEU A 241 7.85 10.00 -5.35
C LEU A 241 7.24 8.91 -4.47
N SER A 242 7.94 7.80 -4.20
CA SER A 242 7.47 6.76 -3.28
C SER A 242 7.16 7.29 -1.89
N VAL A 243 8.02 8.16 -1.34
CA VAL A 243 7.78 8.84 -0.06
C VAL A 243 6.53 9.73 -0.13
N LEU A 244 6.36 10.51 -1.20
CA LEU A 244 5.17 11.37 -1.36
C LEU A 244 3.86 10.57 -1.54
N LEU A 245 3.93 9.41 -2.19
CA LEU A 245 2.77 8.52 -2.35
C LEU A 245 2.45 7.73 -1.06
N GLY A 246 3.40 7.68 -0.11
CA GLY A 246 3.29 6.85 1.09
C GLY A 246 3.34 5.36 0.75
N GLU A 247 4.14 4.99 -0.25
CA GLU A 247 4.35 3.61 -0.66
C GLU A 247 5.07 2.80 0.43
N SER A 248 4.83 1.48 0.45
CA SER A 248 5.65 0.59 1.29
C SER A 248 7.08 0.51 0.76
N PHE A 249 8.00 -0.03 1.55
CA PHE A 249 9.38 -0.23 1.09
C PHE A 249 9.46 -1.22 -0.07
N GLU A 250 8.57 -2.23 -0.11
CA GLU A 250 8.45 -3.18 -1.21
C GLU A 250 8.04 -2.48 -2.50
N ASP A 251 7.02 -1.60 -2.44
CA ASP A 251 6.57 -0.81 -3.58
C ASP A 251 7.65 0.17 -4.06
N ALA A 252 8.37 0.82 -3.14
CA ALA A 252 9.48 1.69 -3.47
C ALA A 252 10.64 0.94 -4.14
N GLY A 253 10.96 -0.27 -3.66
CA GLY A 253 11.95 -1.15 -4.27
C GLY A 253 11.55 -1.59 -5.68
N ARG A 254 10.28 -1.96 -5.89
CA ARG A 254 9.75 -2.26 -7.23
C ARG A 254 9.81 -1.05 -8.16
N ARG A 255 9.44 0.14 -7.69
CA ARG A 255 9.54 1.38 -8.48
C ARG A 255 10.97 1.66 -8.90
N MET A 256 11.92 1.51 -7.98
CA MET A 256 13.34 1.62 -8.27
C MET A 256 13.78 0.58 -9.31
N MET A 257 13.38 -0.69 -9.18
CA MET A 257 13.72 -1.72 -10.17
C MET A 257 13.13 -1.44 -11.54
N ASN A 258 11.88 -1.03 -11.62
CA ASN A 258 11.23 -0.74 -12.91
C ASN A 258 11.94 0.40 -13.65
N TYR A 259 12.41 1.40 -12.91
CA TYR A 259 13.24 2.47 -13.47
C TYR A 259 14.67 2.00 -13.81
N ALA A 260 15.30 1.23 -12.92
CA ALA A 260 16.67 0.73 -13.09
C ALA A 260 16.78 -0.45 -14.06
N GLY A 261 15.65 -1.02 -14.50
CA GLY A 261 15.58 -2.20 -15.35
C GLY A 261 16.40 -2.00 -16.63
N GLY A 262 17.49 -2.76 -16.75
CA GLY A 262 18.43 -2.66 -17.87
C GLY A 262 19.49 -1.56 -17.78
N LEU A 263 19.46 -0.71 -16.74
CA LEU A 263 20.51 0.29 -16.51
C LEU A 263 21.75 -0.31 -15.85
N PHE A 264 21.59 -1.24 -14.90
CA PHE A 264 22.69 -1.96 -14.25
C PHE A 264 22.22 -3.24 -13.56
N ASP A 265 23.17 -4.13 -13.26
CA ASP A 265 22.93 -5.31 -12.42
C ASP A 265 23.03 -4.94 -10.94
N LEU A 266 21.89 -4.97 -10.25
CA LEU A 266 21.80 -4.62 -8.83
C LEU A 266 22.63 -5.55 -7.94
N THR A 267 22.71 -6.83 -8.30
CA THR A 267 23.47 -7.84 -7.56
C THR A 267 24.96 -7.55 -7.63
N GLN A 268 25.45 -7.08 -8.77
CA GLN A 268 26.84 -6.66 -8.95
C GLN A 268 27.12 -5.31 -8.28
N ALA A 269 26.24 -4.32 -8.45
CA ALA A 269 26.42 -2.98 -7.89
C ALA A 269 26.47 -3.02 -6.36
N LEU A 270 25.61 -3.81 -5.72
CA LEU A 270 25.54 -3.89 -4.26
C LEU A 270 26.43 -4.96 -3.65
N ALA A 271 27.14 -5.75 -4.46
CA ALA A 271 28.11 -6.72 -3.97
C ALA A 271 29.25 -6.07 -3.16
N PHE A 272 29.55 -4.80 -3.43
CA PHE A 272 30.57 -4.03 -2.71
C PHE A 272 30.16 -3.61 -1.30
N HIS A 273 28.85 -3.60 -1.00
CA HIS A 273 28.32 -3.20 0.31
C HIS A 273 28.02 -4.39 1.24
N ARG A 274 28.59 -5.57 0.94
CA ARG A 274 28.26 -6.86 1.56
C ARG A 274 28.80 -7.19 2.96
N PRO A 275 29.61 -6.40 3.72
CA PRO A 275 29.93 -6.84 5.08
C PRO A 275 28.76 -6.50 6.02
N ASN A 276 27.82 -7.45 6.14
CA ASN A 276 26.72 -7.55 7.11
C ASN A 276 25.66 -6.42 7.11
N PRO A 277 24.49 -6.59 6.46
CA PRO A 277 23.35 -5.70 6.72
C PRO A 277 22.94 -5.76 8.20
N CYS A 278 22.57 -4.64 8.84
CA CYS A 278 22.06 -4.70 10.22
C CYS A 278 20.70 -5.40 10.24
N GLY A 279 20.65 -6.65 10.70
CA GLY A 279 19.40 -7.34 11.01
C GLY A 279 19.42 -8.84 10.74
N THR A 280 18.31 -9.49 11.09
CA THR A 280 18.02 -10.92 10.89
C THR A 280 17.54 -11.27 9.48
N ALA A 281 17.42 -10.28 8.59
CA ALA A 281 17.15 -10.56 7.19
C ALA A 281 18.37 -11.29 6.63
N GLY A 282 18.18 -12.55 6.24
CA GLY A 282 19.18 -13.28 5.46
C GLY A 282 19.67 -12.42 4.30
N GLN A 283 20.87 -12.70 3.80
CA GLN A 283 21.37 -11.99 2.63
C GLN A 283 20.32 -12.10 1.51
N PRO A 284 19.82 -10.98 0.97
CA PRO A 284 18.88 -11.05 -0.13
C PRO A 284 19.58 -11.64 -1.36
N ASP A 285 19.03 -12.75 -1.85
CA ASP A 285 19.64 -13.54 -2.93
C ASP A 285 19.15 -13.11 -4.32
N ASP A 286 18.07 -12.32 -4.40
CA ASP A 286 17.49 -11.83 -5.64
C ASP A 286 17.53 -10.30 -5.76
N ALA A 287 17.38 -9.83 -7.00
CA ALA A 287 17.46 -8.40 -7.34
C ALA A 287 16.31 -7.59 -6.73
N GLU A 288 15.12 -8.17 -6.55
CA GLU A 288 13.97 -7.49 -5.95
C GLU A 288 14.23 -7.20 -4.47
N ALA A 289 14.63 -8.21 -3.71
CA ALA A 289 14.96 -8.08 -2.30
C ALA A 289 16.12 -7.10 -2.07
N LEU A 290 17.13 -7.10 -2.97
CA LEU A 290 18.21 -6.11 -2.94
C LEU A 290 17.71 -4.68 -3.22
N ALA A 291 16.79 -4.50 -4.17
CA ALA A 291 16.21 -3.19 -4.48
C ALA A 291 15.35 -2.66 -3.33
N VAL A 292 14.55 -3.54 -2.71
CA VAL A 292 13.78 -3.21 -1.49
C VAL A 292 14.71 -2.80 -0.37
N LEU A 293 15.78 -3.57 -0.12
CA LEU A 293 16.77 -3.26 0.91
C LEU A 293 17.46 -1.91 0.65
N TYR A 294 17.78 -1.62 -0.62
CA TYR A 294 18.37 -0.36 -1.02
C TYR A 294 17.42 0.83 -0.82
N ALA A 295 16.20 0.73 -1.34
CA ALA A 295 15.17 1.75 -1.19
C ALA A 295 14.89 2.05 0.29
N THR A 296 14.73 1.00 1.11
CA THR A 296 14.58 1.10 2.56
C THR A 296 15.73 1.90 3.18
N THR A 297 16.98 1.54 2.86
CA THR A 297 18.17 2.20 3.38
C THR A 297 18.16 3.68 3.05
N ARG A 298 17.90 4.04 1.78
CA ARG A 298 17.96 5.42 1.30
C ARG A 298 16.83 6.29 1.87
N ILE A 299 15.62 5.74 1.95
CA ILE A 299 14.46 6.43 2.55
C ILE A 299 14.71 6.63 4.06
N HIS A 300 15.23 5.63 4.75
CA HIS A 300 15.51 5.74 6.18
C HIS A 300 16.66 6.73 6.49
N GLU A 301 17.71 6.74 5.66
CA GLU A 301 18.75 7.77 5.72
C GLU A 301 18.17 9.19 5.58
N ALA A 302 17.22 9.39 4.66
CA ALA A 302 16.55 10.67 4.47
C ALA A 302 15.69 11.07 5.68
N LEU A 303 14.88 10.15 6.20
CA LEU A 303 14.07 10.35 7.42
C LEU A 303 14.94 10.75 8.61
N THR A 304 15.96 9.95 8.90
CA THR A 304 16.84 10.20 10.06
C THR A 304 17.63 11.49 9.93
N ALA A 305 17.98 11.91 8.71
CA ALA A 305 18.61 13.21 8.48
C ALA A 305 17.66 14.36 8.81
N CYS A 306 16.38 14.27 8.43
CA CYS A 306 15.35 15.26 8.75
C CYS A 306 15.00 15.30 10.24
N GLU A 307 14.90 14.14 10.90
CA GLU A 307 14.73 14.05 12.35
C GLU A 307 15.92 14.68 13.09
N LEU A 308 17.15 14.37 12.68
CA LEU A 308 18.35 14.94 13.28
C LEU A 308 18.41 16.46 13.09
N ALA A 309 18.05 16.97 11.91
CA ALA A 309 17.96 18.41 11.67
C ALA A 309 16.94 19.07 12.61
N SER A 310 15.78 18.43 12.80
CA SER A 310 14.72 18.91 13.70
C SER A 310 15.18 18.91 15.16
N LEU A 311 15.82 17.83 15.61
CA LEU A 311 16.40 17.73 16.96
C LEU A 311 17.49 18.78 17.19
N LYS A 312 18.36 19.00 16.19
CA LYS A 312 19.41 20.03 16.24
C LYS A 312 18.83 21.45 16.33
N ALA A 313 17.75 21.73 15.61
CA ALA A 313 17.07 23.02 15.65
C ALA A 313 16.41 23.26 17.02
N ALA A 314 15.77 22.23 17.57
CA ALA A 314 15.09 22.33 18.87
C ALA A 314 16.04 22.30 20.07
N ARG A 315 17.25 21.73 19.92
CA ARG A 315 18.26 21.52 20.99
C ARG A 315 17.69 20.97 22.30
N LEU A 316 16.81 19.97 22.21
CA LEU A 316 16.18 19.38 23.38
C LEU A 316 17.17 18.49 24.17
N GLY A 317 17.42 18.82 25.43
CA GLY A 317 18.30 18.03 26.31
C GLY A 317 19.80 18.28 26.08
N LYS A 318 20.64 17.32 26.49
CA LYS A 318 22.11 17.38 26.45
C LYS A 318 22.69 17.02 25.07
N GLY A 319 21.90 16.37 24.22
CA GLY A 319 22.37 15.88 22.93
C GLY A 319 21.36 14.96 22.25
N ILE A 320 21.85 14.02 21.45
CA ILE A 320 21.03 12.94 20.86
C ILE A 320 21.38 11.59 21.46
N LYS A 321 20.43 10.67 21.40
CA LYS A 321 20.58 9.24 21.64
C LYS A 321 20.19 8.47 20.38
N VAL A 322 21.02 7.51 19.97
CA VAL A 322 20.71 6.54 18.91
C VAL A 322 19.75 5.48 19.46
N LEU A 323 18.64 5.27 18.75
CA LEU A 323 17.61 4.29 19.08
C LEU A 323 17.65 3.13 18.05
N PRO A 324 18.12 1.94 18.46
CA PRO A 324 18.10 0.78 17.59
C PRO A 324 16.68 0.21 17.41
N VAL A 325 16.36 -0.27 16.20
CA VAL A 325 14.99 -0.67 15.81
C VAL A 325 14.48 -1.93 16.49
N GLN A 326 15.37 -2.86 16.83
CA GLN A 326 15.01 -4.13 17.45
C GLN A 326 15.36 -4.17 18.96
N GLY A 327 15.34 -3.02 19.64
CA GLY A 327 15.94 -2.91 20.97
C GLY A 327 17.47 -2.94 20.89
N ASN A 328 18.17 -3.21 22.00
CA ASN A 328 19.63 -3.10 22.10
C ASN A 328 20.42 -4.04 21.14
N ASP A 329 19.79 -4.84 20.28
CA ASP A 329 20.43 -5.94 19.55
C ASP A 329 20.92 -5.61 18.12
N CYS A 330 20.88 -4.36 17.64
CA CYS A 330 21.54 -4.05 16.35
C CYS A 330 23.06 -4.11 16.54
N HIS A 331 23.68 -5.21 16.09
CA HIS A 331 25.12 -5.48 16.23
C HIS A 331 26.04 -4.34 15.74
N VAL A 332 25.55 -3.54 14.80
CA VAL A 332 26.22 -2.38 14.22
C VAL A 332 26.15 -1.17 15.15
N CYS A 333 24.93 -0.83 15.59
CA CYS A 333 24.69 0.28 16.51
C CYS A 333 25.20 -0.06 17.93
N HIS A 334 25.30 -1.37 18.29
CA HIS A 334 25.63 -1.86 19.64
C HIS A 334 27.08 -1.73 20.06
N ASN A 335 28.03 -1.83 19.13
CA ASN A 335 29.45 -1.77 19.46
C ASN A 335 29.99 -0.33 19.56
N GLY A 336 29.11 0.69 19.53
CA GLY A 336 29.47 2.09 19.49
C GLY A 336 28.91 2.94 20.63
N LYS A 337 29.32 4.22 20.65
CA LYS A 337 28.73 5.24 21.52
C LYS A 337 27.30 5.54 21.05
N PHE A 338 26.34 5.52 21.97
CA PHE A 338 24.91 5.70 21.67
C PHE A 338 24.38 7.09 22.01
N THR A 339 25.09 7.87 22.81
CA THR A 339 24.67 9.20 23.23
C THR A 339 25.74 10.20 22.82
N TYR A 340 25.36 11.27 22.15
CA TYR A 340 26.28 12.28 21.65
C TYR A 340 25.83 13.64 22.14
N ALA A 341 26.72 14.39 22.79
CA ALA A 341 26.43 15.77 23.15
C ALA A 341 26.28 16.64 21.89
N TRP A 342 25.58 17.77 22.00
CA TRP A 342 25.39 18.69 20.87
C TRP A 342 26.72 19.14 20.23
N SER A 343 27.76 19.34 21.05
CA SER A 343 29.12 19.71 20.61
C SER A 343 29.83 18.60 19.82
N GLU A 344 29.40 17.35 19.96
CA GLU A 344 29.99 16.19 19.29
C GLU A 344 29.35 15.95 17.92
N LEU A 345 28.22 16.59 17.61
CA LEU A 345 27.46 16.30 16.37
C LEU A 345 28.15 16.74 15.08
N GLU A 346 29.05 17.72 15.15
CA GLU A 346 29.84 18.15 13.99
C GLU A 346 30.96 17.15 13.66
N GLN A 347 31.40 16.40 14.68
CA GLN A 347 32.46 15.40 14.58
C GLN A 347 31.93 13.96 14.56
N LEU A 348 30.62 13.79 14.53
CA LEU A 348 30.01 12.48 14.43
C LEU A 348 30.64 11.74 13.23
N PRO A 349 31.24 10.56 13.43
CA PRO A 349 31.49 9.68 12.29
C PRO A 349 30.13 9.54 11.61
N ARG A 350 30.08 9.76 10.28
CA ARG A 350 28.86 9.54 9.49
C ARG A 350 28.28 8.22 9.97
N LEU A 351 27.16 8.30 10.70
CA LEU A 351 26.60 7.16 11.42
C LEU A 351 26.57 5.96 10.47
N PRO A 352 26.85 4.74 10.97
CA PRO A 352 27.09 3.60 10.11
C PRO A 352 25.97 3.52 9.07
N ARG A 353 26.29 3.95 7.85
CA ARG A 353 25.46 3.94 6.64
C ARG A 353 25.43 2.51 6.12
N GLN A 354 25.18 1.58 7.04
CA GLN A 354 25.12 0.19 6.71
C GLN A 354 23.77 -0.05 6.08
N ILE A 355 23.82 -0.75 4.96
CA ILE A 355 22.63 -1.13 4.23
C ILE A 355 21.70 -1.92 5.17
N GLY A 356 20.42 -1.56 5.18
CA GLY A 356 19.40 -2.14 6.04
C GLY A 356 19.35 -1.59 7.47
N CYS A 357 20.22 -0.65 7.83
CA CYS A 357 20.16 -0.04 9.16
C CYS A 357 18.98 0.92 9.28
N ASN A 358 18.06 0.60 10.19
CA ASN A 358 16.88 1.41 10.47
C ASN A 358 16.99 2.20 11.81
N CYS A 359 18.16 2.28 12.45
CA CYS A 359 18.35 3.02 13.72
C CYS A 359 17.90 4.50 13.55
N THR A 360 17.24 5.09 14.56
CA THR A 360 16.75 6.50 14.56
C THR A 360 17.38 7.31 15.71
N TYR A 361 17.06 8.60 15.84
CA TYR A 361 17.56 9.50 16.88
C TYR A 361 16.43 10.01 17.78
N ALA A 362 16.75 10.19 19.06
CA ALA A 362 15.90 10.92 20.00
C ALA A 362 16.73 11.92 20.81
N ALA A 363 16.05 12.88 21.44
CA ALA A 363 16.68 13.78 22.40
C ALA A 363 17.24 13.01 23.60
N TRP A 364 18.49 13.28 23.98
CA TRP A 364 19.10 12.79 25.21
C TRP A 364 18.86 13.80 26.33
N LEU A 365 17.91 13.50 27.21
CA LEU A 365 17.51 14.37 28.32
C LEU A 365 18.49 14.32 29.50
#